data_AF-A0A1F7SUD4-F1
#
_entry.id   AF-A0A1F7SUD4-F1
#
_cell.length_a   1.000
_cell.length_b   1.000
_cell.length_c   1.000
_cell.angle_alpha   90.00
_cell.angle_beta   90.00
_cell.angle_gamma   90.00
#
_symmetry.space_group_name_H-M   'P 1'
#
loop_
_entity.id
_entity.type
_entity.pdbx_description
1 polymer ?
#
loop_
_entity_poly.entity_id
_entity_poly.type
_entity_poly.pdbx_seq_one_letter_code
_entity_poly.pdbx_strand_id
1 'polypeptide(L)'
;MSKNPFINALSASAYIILGVIVMNFVTEPLKNKPDTFFAPVVFLSLLTLSVAVMAFLFFYQPLQLFIDGQKKEAVNLFIKTTGIFAIITAIALILLSAGLI
;
A
#
# COMPACT_ATOMS: atom_id res chain seq x y z
N MET A 1 -9.04 10.44 -3.39
CA MET A 1 -7.85 10.88 -2.62
C MET A 1 -8.18 12.15 -1.88
N SER A 2 -7.79 12.28 -0.61
CA SER A 2 -8.13 13.46 0.20
C SER A 2 -6.90 14.34 0.41
N LYS A 3 -7.11 15.60 0.81
CA LYS A 3 -6.03 16.48 1.29
C LYS A 3 -5.57 16.14 2.71
N ASN A 4 -6.13 15.12 3.34
CA ASN A 4 -5.76 14.67 4.67
C ASN A 4 -4.74 13.52 4.60
N PRO A 5 -3.49 13.74 5.05
CA PRO A 5 -2.44 12.73 4.95
C PRO A 5 -2.72 11.48 5.80
N PHE A 6 -3.50 11.58 6.89
CA PHE A 6 -3.88 10.43 7.71
C PHE A 6 -4.86 9.50 6.98
N ILE A 7 -5.86 10.06 6.31
CA ILE A 7 -6.83 9.27 5.52
C ILE A 7 -6.10 8.54 4.41
N ASN A 8 -5.16 9.20 3.74
CA ASN A 8 -4.40 8.59 2.64
C ASN A 8 -3.50 7.45 3.16
N ALA A 9 -2.79 7.65 4.27
CA ALA A 9 -1.96 6.62 4.89
C ALA A 9 -2.78 5.43 5.40
N LEU A 10 -3.92 5.67 6.07
CA LEU A 10 -4.83 4.61 6.52
C LEU A 10 -5.45 3.85 5.35
N SER A 11 -5.80 4.55 4.27
CA SER A 11 -6.31 3.90 3.04
C SER A 11 -5.26 2.98 2.42
N ALA A 12 -3.98 3.39 2.42
CA ALA A 12 -2.88 2.54 1.96
C ALA A 12 -2.72 1.29 2.84
N SER A 13 -2.74 1.44 4.17
CA SER A 13 -2.70 0.31 5.09
C SER A 13 -3.91 -0.63 4.92
N ALA A 14 -5.12 -0.08 4.78
CA ALA A 14 -6.33 -0.86 4.52
C ALA A 14 -6.23 -1.64 3.21
N TYR A 15 -5.69 -1.03 2.15
CA TYR A 15 -5.46 -1.71 0.87
C TYR A 15 -4.49 -2.89 1.00
N ILE A 16 -3.39 -2.73 1.74
CA ILE A 16 -2.44 -3.83 1.99
C ILE A 16 -3.12 -4.97 2.74
N ILE A 17 -3.84 -4.67 3.82
CA ILE A 17 -4.54 -5.68 4.63
C ILE A 17 -5.54 -6.43 3.74
N LEU A 18 -6.31 -5.72 2.91
CA LEU A 18 -7.22 -6.34 1.97
C LEU A 18 -6.49 -7.24 0.96
N GLY A 19 -5.36 -6.79 0.41
CA GLY A 19 -4.53 -7.61 -0.49
C GLY A 19 -4.04 -8.89 0.17
N VAL A 20 -3.59 -8.82 1.43
CA VAL A 20 -3.15 -9.99 2.21
C VAL A 20 -4.32 -10.93 2.50
N ILE A 21 -5.48 -10.42 2.89
CA ILE A 21 -6.70 -11.23 3.13
C ILE A 21 -7.08 -12.00 1.86
N VAL A 22 -7.14 -11.29 0.72
CA VAL A 22 -7.48 -11.91 -0.57
C VAL A 22 -6.46 -12.98 -0.95
N MET A 23 -5.16 -12.69 -0.82
CA MET A 23 -4.11 -13.67 -1.13
C MET A 23 -4.17 -14.90 -0.24
N ASN A 24 -4.37 -14.74 1.06
CA ASN A 24 -4.51 -15.88 1.98
C ASN A 24 -5.76 -16.71 1.63
N PHE A 25 -6.88 -16.05 1.36
CA PHE A 25 -8.13 -16.74 1.00
C PHE A 25 -8.01 -17.52 -0.32
N VAL A 26 -7.36 -16.95 -1.34
CA VAL A 26 -7.22 -17.59 -2.65
C VAL A 26 -6.16 -18.70 -2.65
N THR A 27 -5.10 -18.57 -1.85
CA THR A 27 -4.00 -19.55 -1.82
C THR A 27 -4.22 -20.71 -0.84
N GLU A 28 -5.11 -20.56 0.15
CA GLU A 28 -5.39 -21.63 1.14
C GLU A 28 -5.77 -22.98 0.48
N PRO A 29 -6.68 -23.04 -0.52
CA PRO A 29 -7.03 -24.30 -1.19
C PRO A 29 -5.91 -24.89 -2.06
N LEU A 30 -4.82 -24.14 -2.26
CA LEU A 30 -3.68 -24.50 -3.11
C LEU A 30 -2.46 -24.98 -2.29
N LYS A 31 -2.51 -24.92 -0.95
CA LYS A 31 -1.36 -25.16 -0.06
C LYS A 31 -0.60 -26.48 -0.28
N ASN A 32 -1.28 -27.52 -0.74
CA ASN A 32 -0.69 -28.86 -0.96
C ASN A 32 -0.47 -29.17 -2.45
N LYS A 33 -0.66 -28.21 -3.35
CA LYS A 33 -0.48 -28.38 -4.79
C LYS A 33 0.86 -27.79 -5.22
N PRO A 34 1.57 -28.41 -6.18
CA PRO A 34 2.75 -27.80 -6.76
C PRO A 34 2.38 -26.52 -7.50
N ASP A 35 3.29 -25.55 -7.51
CA ASP A 35 3.11 -24.32 -8.26
C ASP A 35 2.98 -24.62 -9.75
N THR A 36 2.07 -23.89 -10.40
CA THR A 36 1.87 -23.95 -11.85
C THR A 36 2.58 -22.77 -12.52
N PHE A 37 2.74 -22.82 -13.84
CA PHE A 37 3.21 -21.67 -14.63
C PHE A 37 2.42 -20.38 -14.37
N PHE A 38 1.14 -20.49 -13.99
CA PHE A 38 0.28 -19.33 -13.71
C PHE A 38 0.51 -18.70 -12.33
N ALA A 39 1.15 -19.39 -11.39
CA ALA A 39 1.45 -18.83 -10.06
C ALA A 39 2.28 -17.53 -10.14
N PRO A 40 3.43 -17.48 -10.84
CA PRO A 40 4.19 -16.24 -11.00
C PRO A 40 3.43 -15.18 -11.81
N VAL A 41 2.60 -15.57 -12.78
CA VAL A 41 1.79 -14.62 -13.57
C VAL A 41 0.78 -13.88 -12.69
N VAL A 42 0.06 -14.61 -11.83
CA VAL A 42 -0.91 -14.03 -10.90
C VAL A 42 -0.20 -13.15 -9.87
N PHE A 43 0.94 -13.61 -9.32
CA PHE A 43 1.73 -12.83 -8.38
C PHE A 43 2.20 -11.50 -8.98
N LEU A 44 2.79 -11.52 -10.18
CA LEU A 44 3.23 -10.30 -10.88
C LEU A 44 2.06 -9.37 -11.20
N SER A 45 0.92 -9.92 -11.64
CA SER A 45 -0.28 -9.13 -11.93
C SER A 45 -0.79 -8.41 -10.69
N LEU A 46 -0.86 -9.10 -9.55
CA LEU A 46 -1.30 -8.51 -8.30
C LEU A 46 -0.28 -7.48 -7.77
N LEU A 47 1.02 -7.77 -7.89
CA LEU A 47 2.08 -6.83 -7.55
C LEU A 47 1.97 -5.54 -8.37
N THR A 48 1.82 -5.64 -9.69
CA THR A 48 1.67 -4.48 -10.57
C THR A 48 0.40 -3.69 -10.25
N LEU A 49 -0.72 -4.37 -10.02
CA LEU A 49 -1.96 -3.73 -9.58
C LEU A 49 -1.75 -3.00 -8.24
N SER A 50 -1.07 -3.64 -7.29
CA SER A 50 -0.76 -3.04 -5.98
C SER A 50 0.11 -1.80 -6.10
N VAL A 51 1.16 -1.85 -6.90
CA VAL A 51 2.01 -0.69 -7.19
C VAL A 51 1.19 0.43 -7.83
N ALA A 52 0.30 0.13 -8.78
CA ALA A 52 -0.54 1.14 -9.42
C ALA A 52 -1.52 1.80 -8.43
N VAL A 53 -2.18 1.01 -7.59
CA VAL A 53 -3.08 1.53 -6.54
C VAL A 53 -2.30 2.37 -5.54
N MET A 54 -1.14 1.90 -5.08
CA MET A 54 -0.30 2.68 -4.16
C MET A 54 0.20 3.98 -4.80
N ALA A 55 0.61 3.94 -6.06
CA ALA A 55 0.97 5.14 -6.79
C ALA A 55 -0.20 6.14 -6.81
N PHE A 56 -1.41 5.67 -7.07
CA PHE A 56 -2.60 6.53 -7.01
C PHE A 56 -2.86 7.09 -5.61
N LEU A 57 -2.78 6.28 -4.55
CA LEU A 57 -3.04 6.71 -3.18
C LEU A 57 -1.99 7.72 -2.65
N PHE A 58 -0.73 7.59 -3.04
CA PHE A 58 0.33 8.47 -2.55
C PHE A 58 0.56 9.69 -3.45
N PHE A 59 0.43 9.54 -4.77
CA PHE A 59 0.89 10.57 -5.71
C PHE A 59 -0.23 11.34 -6.39
N TYR A 60 -1.48 10.86 -6.46
CA TYR A 60 -2.53 11.55 -7.21
C TYR A 60 -2.74 13.00 -6.74
N GLN A 61 -2.97 13.21 -5.44
CA GLN A 61 -3.22 14.54 -4.90
C GLN A 61 -1.97 15.45 -4.90
N PRO A 62 -0.77 14.98 -4.49
CA PRO A 62 0.46 15.75 -4.64
C PRO A 62 0.76 16.12 -6.09
N LEU A 63 0.56 15.22 -7.04
CA LEU A 63 0.80 15.48 -8.46
C LEU A 63 -0.15 16.56 -9.00
N GLN A 64 -1.42 16.50 -8.63
CA GLN A 64 -2.39 17.55 -8.98
C GLN A 64 -1.96 18.92 -8.43
N LEU A 65 -1.59 19.00 -7.15
CA LEU A 65 -1.08 20.25 -6.54
C LEU A 65 0.19 20.74 -7.22
N PHE A 66 1.08 19.83 -7.64
CA PHE A 66 2.31 20.19 -8.33
C PHE A 66 2.04 20.79 -9.71
N ILE A 67 1.11 20.20 -10.47
CA ILE A 67 0.65 20.70 -11.77
C ILE A 67 -0.03 22.06 -11.62
N ASP A 68 -0.80 22.26 -10.54
CA ASP A 68 -1.45 23.52 -10.20
C ASP A 68 -0.46 24.61 -9.71
N GLY A 69 0.86 24.34 -9.72
CA GLY A 69 1.90 25.27 -9.31
C GLY A 69 2.13 25.37 -7.80
N GLN A 70 1.33 24.68 -6.98
CA GLN A 70 1.41 24.61 -5.51
C GLN A 70 2.48 23.60 -5.06
N LYS A 71 3.73 23.82 -5.49
CA LYS A 71 4.84 22.86 -5.29
C LYS A 71 5.14 22.59 -3.83
N LYS A 72 5.07 23.61 -2.97
CA LYS A 72 5.36 23.48 -1.54
C LYS A 72 4.31 22.63 -0.84
N GLU A 73 3.04 22.87 -1.15
CA GLU A 73 1.90 22.12 -0.63
C GLU A 73 1.94 20.66 -1.11
N ALA A 74 2.26 20.44 -2.39
CA ALA A 74 2.42 19.10 -2.96
C ALA A 74 3.47 18.27 -2.22
N VAL A 75 4.68 18.82 -2.06
CA VAL A 75 5.77 18.14 -1.36
C VAL A 75 5.42 17.89 0.12
N ASN A 76 4.82 18.89 0.79
CA ASN A 76 4.40 18.75 2.17
C ASN A 76 3.35 17.65 2.36
N LEU A 77 2.36 17.56 1.47
CA LEU A 77 1.34 16.52 1.50
C LEU A 77 1.93 15.13 1.27
N PHE A 78 2.82 15.00 0.30
CA PHE A 78 3.50 13.73 -0.01
C PHE A 78 4.37 13.25 1.15
N ILE A 79 5.23 14.12 1.71
CA ILE A 79 6.11 13.78 2.82
C ILE A 79 5.30 13.42 4.06
N LYS A 80 4.23 14.16 4.39
CA LYS A 80 3.37 13.84 5.53
C LYS A 80 2.67 12.49 5.36
N THR A 81 2.12 12.22 4.18
CA THR A 81 1.45 10.94 3.89
C THR A 81 2.44 9.78 4.00
N THR A 82 3.61 9.93 3.39
CA THR A 82 4.69 8.93 3.42
C THR A 82 5.24 8.74 4.84
N GLY A 83 5.44 9.82 5.59
CA GLY A 83 5.91 9.78 6.98
C GLY A 83 4.94 9.08 7.91
N ILE A 84 3.63 9.36 7.82
CA ILE A 84 2.61 8.67 8.61
C ILE A 84 2.58 7.19 8.25
N PHE A 85 2.61 6.85 6.96
CA PHE A 85 2.64 5.45 6.54
C PHE A 85 3.91 4.72 7.00
N ALA A 86 5.07 5.39 7.00
CA ALA A 86 6.32 4.86 7.54
C ALA A 86 6.23 4.61 9.05
N ILE A 87 5.59 5.50 9.81
CA ILE A 87 5.34 5.30 11.25
C ILE A 87 4.43 4.08 11.47
N ILE A 88 3.33 3.96 10.73
CA ILE A 88 2.43 2.78 10.80
C ILE A 88 3.22 1.49 10.52
N THR A 89 4.07 1.53 9.49
CA THR A 89 4.93 0.39 9.12
C THR A 89 5.93 0.06 10.22
N ALA A 90 6.58 1.06 10.81
CA ALA A 90 7.52 0.87 11.91
C ALA A 90 6.83 0.29 13.15
N ILE A 91 5.63 0.75 13.50
CA ILE A 91 4.83 0.18 14.59
C ILE A 91 4.52 -1.28 14.30
N ALA A 92 4.06 -1.62 13.10
CA ALA A 92 3.79 -3.01 12.72
C ALA A 92 5.04 -3.90 12.84
N LEU A 93 6.21 -3.41 12.39
CA LEU A 93 7.48 -4.13 12.52
C LEU A 93 7.89 -4.34 13.99
N ILE A 94 7.72 -3.32 14.84
CA ILE A 94 8.01 -3.42 16.27
C ILE A 94 7.10 -4.47 16.92
N LEU A 95 5.79 -4.41 16.65
CA LEU A 95 4.82 -5.37 17.18
C LEU A 95 5.15 -6.81 16.74
N LEU A 96 5.50 -7.00 15.46
CA LEU A 96 5.93 -8.29 14.92
C LEU A 96 7.20 -8.80 15.62
N SER A 97 8.21 -7.93 15.77
CA SER A 97 9.47 -8.30 16.44
C SER A 97 9.32 -8.61 17.93
N ALA A 98 8.30 -8.04 18.57
CA ALA A 98 7.95 -8.30 19.97
C ALA A 98 7.06 -9.54 20.15
N GLY A 99 6.63 -10.19 19.07
CA GLY A 99 5.71 -11.34 19.12
C GLY A 99 4.28 -10.99 19.55
N LEU A 100 3.87 -9.72 19.40
CA LEU A 100 2.51 -9.26 19.69
C LEU A 100 1.55 -9.51 18.51
N ILE A 101 2.09 -9.57 17.29
CA ILE A 101 1.42 -9.97 16.06
C ILE A 101 2.31 -10.91 15.25
#